data_AF-A0A913XD42-F1
#
_entry.id   AF-A0A913XD42-F1
#
_cell.length_a   1.000
_cell.length_b   1.000
_cell.length_c   1.000
_cell.angle_alpha   90.00
_cell.angle_beta   90.00
_cell.angle_gamma   90.00
#
_symmetry.space_group_name_H-M   'P 1'
#
loop_
_entity.id
_entity.type
_entity.pdbx_description
1 polymer ?
#
loop_
_entity_poly.entity_id
_entity_poly.type
_entity_poly.pdbx_seq_one_letter_code
_entity_poly.pdbx_strand_id
1 'polypeptide(L)'
;MKSHKTTTLFRSPKSDKGRFTLLCQELREAFEAEAKATGKERLLLTAAVAAGLWTIKGAYDIEGISKPLDWINVMTYDLHGTWESKTGHHTAMGPEGDKLTLPFAIWYWMNNRDTWEKPGIRNGMPANKIVLGLGTYGRAFGLANPANNGLDAARDYTFTPKGKYTGAEGFLAYFEICKLGLTVVHKNKAMAPYGYKGKTWVGYDDPASLIYKIDNIVKKNQLRGVMYWAIDLDDFSGAHCGQGKYPLMSAVKKYLTSGVQPTFPVTQPPLPGSTAAPPVVTTQAPQPTTPGGGGGGSGGCKAIGAWAGNANMDAWCVSNCAVGNCPASMCKC
;
A
#
# COMPACT_ATOMS: atom_id res chain seq x y z
N MET A 1 18.25 32.01 -21.36
CA MET A 1 16.84 31.65 -21.10
C MET A 1 16.46 30.47 -22.00
N LYS A 2 16.45 29.23 -21.49
CA LYS A 2 15.96 28.07 -22.25
C LYS A 2 14.57 27.71 -21.75
N SER A 3 13.61 27.91 -22.66
CA SER A 3 12.19 27.55 -22.56
C SER A 3 12.03 26.12 -22.03
N HIS A 4 11.35 25.99 -20.89
CA HIS A 4 10.88 24.71 -20.39
C HIS A 4 9.72 24.26 -21.28
N LYS A 5 9.96 23.21 -22.07
CA LYS A 5 8.90 22.48 -22.76
C LYS A 5 7.97 21.90 -21.70
N THR A 6 6.76 22.45 -21.61
CA THR A 6 5.65 21.89 -20.86
C THR A 6 5.34 20.53 -21.48
N THR A 7 5.69 19.45 -20.80
CA THR A 7 5.24 18.09 -21.17
C THR A 7 3.72 18.11 -21.10
N THR A 8 3.06 18.07 -22.25
CA THR A 8 1.61 17.91 -22.35
C THR A 8 1.27 16.57 -21.70
N LEU A 9 0.76 16.60 -20.47
CA LEU A 9 0.15 15.41 -19.87
C LEU A 9 -0.97 14.99 -20.81
N PHE A 10 -0.84 13.84 -21.47
CA PHE A 10 -1.91 13.29 -22.32
C PHE A 10 -3.14 13.06 -21.44
N ARG A 11 -4.09 14.00 -21.47
CA ARG A 11 -5.39 13.81 -20.82
C ARG A 11 -6.17 12.81 -21.65
N SER A 12 -6.71 11.77 -21.01
CA SER A 12 -7.64 10.84 -21.66
C SER A 12 -8.76 11.63 -22.36
N PRO A 13 -9.08 11.32 -23.63
CA PRO A 13 -10.19 11.94 -24.34
C PRO A 13 -11.50 11.89 -23.54
N LYS A 14 -12.33 12.93 -23.63
CA LYS A 14 -13.64 12.99 -22.94
C LYS A 14 -14.55 11.79 -23.28
N SER A 15 -14.38 11.21 -24.46
CA SER A 15 -15.10 10.02 -24.91
C SER A 15 -14.83 8.78 -24.05
N ASP A 16 -13.70 8.73 -23.34
CA ASP A 16 -13.29 7.53 -22.62
C ASP A 16 -14.19 7.24 -21.42
N LYS A 17 -14.86 8.25 -20.84
CA LYS A 17 -15.90 8.02 -19.83
C LYS A 17 -17.01 7.11 -20.36
N GLY A 18 -17.52 7.43 -21.55
CA GLY A 18 -18.56 6.63 -22.20
C GLY A 18 -18.04 5.26 -22.64
N ARG A 19 -16.83 5.20 -23.21
CA ARG A 19 -16.22 3.94 -23.65
C ARG A 19 -15.92 2.99 -22.50
N PHE A 20 -15.47 3.49 -21.36
CA PHE A 20 -15.25 2.66 -20.17
C PHE A 20 -16.57 2.08 -19.65
N THR A 21 -17.65 2.87 -19.71
CA THR A 21 -19.00 2.41 -19.35
C THR A 21 -19.49 1.32 -20.29
N LEU A 22 -19.33 1.53 -21.60
CA LEU A 22 -19.67 0.54 -22.62
C LEU A 22 -18.87 -0.75 -22.46
N LEU A 23 -17.55 -0.66 -22.23
CA LEU A 23 -16.69 -1.81 -21.96
C LEU A 23 -17.19 -2.62 -20.76
N CYS A 24 -17.57 -1.97 -19.66
CA CYS A 24 -18.12 -2.66 -18.51
C CYS A 24 -19.43 -3.39 -18.85
N GLN A 25 -20.31 -2.76 -19.63
CA GLN A 25 -21.58 -3.35 -20.06
C GLN A 25 -21.36 -4.58 -20.94
N GLU A 26 -20.56 -4.46 -21.99
CA GLU A 26 -20.26 -5.54 -22.93
C GLU A 26 -19.56 -6.73 -22.24
N LEU A 27 -18.62 -6.47 -21.33
CA LEU A 27 -17.98 -7.54 -20.55
C LEU A 27 -18.98 -8.25 -19.64
N ARG A 28 -19.89 -7.52 -18.98
CA ARG A 28 -20.91 -8.12 -18.14
C ARG A 28 -21.84 -9.01 -18.97
N GLU A 29 -22.32 -8.51 -20.10
CA GLU A 29 -23.20 -9.27 -21.01
C GLU A 29 -22.51 -10.55 -21.52
N ALA A 30 -21.24 -10.45 -21.92
CA ALA A 30 -20.46 -11.60 -22.35
C ALA A 30 -20.26 -12.64 -21.22
N PHE A 31 -20.00 -12.20 -19.99
CA PHE A 31 -19.85 -13.08 -18.84
C PHE A 31 -21.17 -13.78 -18.46
N GLU A 32 -22.31 -13.08 -18.53
CA GLU A 32 -23.64 -13.70 -18.31
C GLU A 32 -23.96 -14.73 -19.40
N ALA A 33 -23.64 -14.42 -20.67
CA ALA A 33 -23.85 -15.33 -21.78
C ALA A 33 -22.99 -16.60 -21.67
N GLU A 34 -21.71 -16.46 -21.28
CA GLU A 34 -20.82 -17.60 -21.05
C GLU A 34 -21.33 -18.49 -19.91
N ALA A 35 -21.70 -17.91 -18.77
CA ALA A 35 -22.24 -18.65 -17.62
C ALA A 35 -23.49 -19.45 -18.00
N LYS A 36 -24.39 -18.85 -18.78
CA LYS A 36 -25.59 -19.52 -19.30
C LYS A 36 -25.25 -20.66 -20.26
N ALA A 37 -24.25 -20.48 -21.13
CA ALA A 37 -23.87 -21.47 -22.13
C ALA A 37 -23.12 -22.66 -21.52
N THR A 38 -22.28 -22.43 -20.50
CA THR A 38 -21.43 -23.47 -19.90
C THR A 38 -22.01 -24.08 -18.62
N GLY A 39 -23.00 -23.43 -18.01
CA GLY A 39 -23.56 -23.82 -16.71
C GLY A 39 -22.62 -23.54 -15.52
N LYS A 40 -21.50 -22.83 -15.75
CA LYS A 40 -20.57 -22.42 -14.69
C LYS A 40 -21.03 -21.13 -14.01
N GLU A 41 -20.49 -20.86 -12.84
CA GLU A 41 -20.68 -19.57 -12.17
C GLU A 41 -20.10 -18.44 -13.03
N ARG A 42 -20.82 -17.32 -13.09
CA ARG A 42 -20.41 -16.15 -13.85
C ARG A 42 -19.10 -15.57 -13.32
N LEU A 43 -18.19 -15.25 -14.24
CA LEU A 43 -16.98 -14.48 -13.95
C LEU A 43 -17.31 -13.13 -13.29
N LEU A 44 -16.54 -12.80 -12.24
CA LEU A 44 -16.63 -11.51 -11.56
C LEU A 44 -16.03 -10.40 -12.42
N LEU A 45 -16.72 -9.27 -12.49
CA LEU A 45 -16.26 -8.06 -13.14
C LEU A 45 -16.06 -6.95 -12.10
N THR A 46 -14.84 -6.48 -11.94
CA THR A 46 -14.50 -5.43 -10.95
C THR A 46 -13.59 -4.39 -11.58
N ALA A 47 -13.48 -3.21 -10.96
CA ALA A 47 -12.57 -2.17 -11.42
C ALA A 47 -11.83 -1.52 -10.26
N ALA A 48 -10.54 -1.26 -10.42
CA ALA A 48 -9.81 -0.33 -9.56
C ALA A 48 -10.05 1.10 -10.05
N VAL A 49 -10.51 1.99 -9.17
CA VAL A 49 -10.98 3.33 -9.55
C VAL A 49 -10.35 4.42 -8.70
N ALA A 50 -10.27 5.63 -9.25
CA ALA A 50 -9.58 6.75 -8.61
C ALA A 50 -10.28 7.29 -7.35
N ALA A 51 -9.51 7.89 -6.44
CA ALA A 51 -10.02 8.62 -5.28
C ALA A 51 -10.03 10.16 -5.46
N GLY A 52 -9.25 10.69 -6.41
CA GLY A 52 -9.16 12.13 -6.66
C GLY A 52 -10.41 12.69 -7.36
N LEU A 53 -11.04 13.71 -6.77
CA LEU A 53 -12.28 14.33 -7.24
C LEU A 53 -12.32 14.60 -8.76
N TRP A 54 -11.29 15.29 -9.28
CA TRP A 54 -11.27 15.70 -10.68
C TRP A 54 -11.17 14.51 -11.64
N THR A 55 -10.44 13.46 -11.23
CA THR A 55 -10.38 12.20 -11.99
C THR A 55 -11.71 11.48 -11.94
N ILE A 56 -12.35 11.41 -10.76
CA ILE A 56 -13.67 10.78 -10.63
C ILE A 56 -14.68 11.48 -11.57
N LYS A 57 -14.76 12.81 -11.50
CA LYS A 57 -15.64 13.63 -12.35
C LYS A 57 -15.35 13.50 -13.83
N GLY A 58 -14.09 13.45 -14.22
CA GLY A 58 -13.69 13.41 -15.63
C GLY A 58 -13.88 12.04 -16.27
N ALA A 59 -13.59 10.96 -15.54
CA ALA A 59 -13.37 9.64 -16.14
C ALA A 59 -14.51 8.63 -15.91
N TYR A 60 -15.40 8.84 -14.94
CA TYR A 60 -16.39 7.81 -14.57
C TYR A 60 -17.83 8.32 -14.71
N ASP A 61 -18.66 7.54 -15.40
CA ASP A 61 -20.11 7.57 -15.26
C ASP A 61 -20.47 6.58 -14.14
N ILE A 62 -20.55 7.10 -12.91
CA ILE A 62 -20.72 6.27 -11.71
C ILE A 62 -22.00 5.45 -11.78
N GLU A 63 -23.09 6.06 -12.23
CA GLU A 63 -24.38 5.38 -12.37
C GLU A 63 -24.29 4.31 -13.46
N GLY A 64 -23.74 4.65 -14.63
CA GLY A 64 -23.56 3.72 -15.74
C GLY A 64 -22.75 2.48 -15.40
N ILE A 65 -21.65 2.63 -14.65
CA ILE A 65 -20.79 1.50 -14.24
C ILE A 65 -21.30 0.75 -13.00
N SER A 66 -22.21 1.34 -12.21
CA SER A 66 -22.75 0.72 -11.00
C SER A 66 -23.54 -0.55 -11.27
N LYS A 67 -24.14 -0.69 -12.45
CA LYS A 67 -24.93 -1.87 -12.85
C LYS A 67 -24.04 -3.04 -13.27
N PRO A 68 -23.12 -2.89 -14.25
CA PRO A 68 -22.34 -4.02 -14.76
C PRO A 68 -21.23 -4.50 -13.83
N LEU A 69 -20.61 -3.63 -13.02
CA LEU A 69 -19.53 -4.05 -12.13
C LEU A 69 -20.08 -4.79 -10.91
N ASP A 70 -19.50 -5.90 -10.47
CA ASP A 70 -19.84 -6.56 -9.22
C ASP A 70 -19.44 -5.71 -8.00
N TRP A 71 -18.28 -5.06 -8.05
CA TRP A 71 -17.85 -3.99 -7.14
C TRP A 71 -16.71 -3.16 -7.72
N ILE A 72 -16.42 -2.04 -7.07
CA ILE A 72 -15.23 -1.21 -7.33
C ILE A 72 -14.26 -1.29 -6.16
N ASN A 73 -12.97 -1.26 -6.47
CA ASN A 73 -11.89 -1.11 -5.51
C ASN A 73 -11.38 0.33 -5.59
N VAL A 74 -11.77 1.19 -4.65
CA VAL A 74 -11.37 2.60 -4.69
C VAL A 74 -9.94 2.72 -4.20
N MET A 75 -9.05 3.24 -5.04
CA MET A 75 -7.64 3.47 -4.74
C MET A 75 -7.49 4.70 -3.82
N THR A 76 -7.92 4.55 -2.56
CA THR A 76 -7.91 5.59 -1.51
C THR A 76 -6.54 5.85 -0.89
N TYR A 77 -5.54 5.83 -1.76
CA TYR A 77 -4.14 6.11 -1.50
C TYR A 77 -3.60 6.98 -2.66
N ASP A 78 -2.35 7.44 -2.56
CA ASP A 78 -1.77 8.39 -3.52
C ASP A 78 -2.55 9.70 -3.64
N LEU A 79 -3.17 10.14 -2.55
CA LEU A 79 -3.80 11.46 -2.46
C LEU A 79 -2.75 12.57 -2.43
N HIS A 80 -1.60 12.28 -1.83
CA HIS A 80 -0.47 13.18 -1.70
C HIS A 80 0.84 12.46 -2.04
N GLY A 81 1.82 13.18 -2.60
CA GLY A 81 3.07 12.59 -3.05
C GLY A 81 4.06 13.59 -3.65
N THR A 82 5.15 13.09 -4.22
CA THR A 82 6.28 13.92 -4.71
C THR A 82 5.94 14.85 -5.89
N TRP A 83 4.76 14.68 -6.49
CA TRP A 83 4.17 15.62 -7.45
C TRP A 83 3.73 16.94 -6.81
N GLU A 84 3.72 17.05 -5.48
CA GLU A 84 3.42 18.27 -4.72
C GLU A 84 4.70 18.97 -4.22
N SER A 85 4.56 20.25 -3.86
CA SER A 85 5.65 21.07 -3.32
C SER A 85 5.82 20.96 -1.80
N LYS A 86 4.94 20.21 -1.13
CA LYS A 86 4.89 20.08 0.32
C LYS A 86 4.54 18.64 0.72
N THR A 87 4.92 18.25 1.93
CA THR A 87 4.59 16.94 2.50
C THR A 87 3.07 16.80 2.67
N GLY A 88 2.57 15.61 2.37
CA GLY A 88 1.17 15.25 2.55
C GLY A 88 1.03 13.74 2.74
N HIS A 89 0.04 13.32 3.52
CA HIS A 89 -0.16 11.92 3.83
C HIS A 89 -0.94 11.22 2.72
N HIS A 90 -0.38 10.22 2.05
CA HIS A 90 -1.00 9.66 0.84
C HIS A 90 -2.38 9.00 1.03
N THR A 91 -2.77 8.70 2.27
CA THR A 91 -4.11 8.21 2.65
C THR A 91 -4.82 9.14 3.64
N ALA A 92 -4.66 10.46 3.50
CA ALA A 92 -5.16 11.43 4.47
C ALA A 92 -6.67 11.30 4.75
N MET A 93 -7.04 11.31 6.04
CA MET A 93 -8.44 11.32 6.49
C MET A 93 -9.01 12.72 6.73
N GLY A 94 -8.19 13.77 6.65
CA GLY A 94 -8.58 15.12 6.97
C GLY A 94 -7.54 16.15 6.56
N PRO A 95 -7.76 17.44 6.88
CA PRO A 95 -8.79 17.94 7.80
C PRO A 95 -10.21 17.96 7.19
N GLU A 96 -11.22 18.19 8.02
CA GLU A 96 -12.60 18.39 7.56
C GLU A 96 -12.70 19.56 6.56
N GLY A 97 -13.51 19.39 5.53
CA GLY A 97 -13.64 20.35 4.42
C GLY A 97 -12.64 20.14 3.28
N ASP A 98 -11.55 19.38 3.48
CA ASP A 98 -10.61 19.02 2.41
C ASP A 98 -11.20 17.93 1.51
N LYS A 99 -11.13 18.16 0.19
CA LYS A 99 -11.67 17.28 -0.85
C LYS A 99 -10.65 16.29 -1.39
N LEU A 100 -9.37 16.39 -1.03
CA LEU A 100 -8.33 15.42 -1.40
C LEU A 100 -8.07 14.45 -0.25
N THR A 101 -9.16 13.90 0.30
CA THR A 101 -9.14 13.01 1.46
C THR A 101 -9.89 11.72 1.17
N LEU A 102 -9.51 10.65 1.87
CA LEU A 102 -10.16 9.35 1.79
C LEU A 102 -11.68 9.43 2.11
N PRO A 103 -12.14 10.11 3.19
CA PRO A 103 -13.56 10.23 3.48
C PRO A 103 -14.33 10.96 2.37
N PHE A 104 -13.77 12.02 1.80
CA PHE A 104 -14.42 12.74 0.70
C PHE A 104 -14.51 11.88 -0.56
N ALA A 105 -13.46 11.13 -0.91
CA ALA A 105 -13.48 10.23 -2.06
C ALA A 105 -14.61 9.19 -1.96
N ILE A 106 -14.74 8.53 -0.80
CA ILE A 106 -15.81 7.54 -0.56
C ILE A 106 -17.18 8.20 -0.61
N TRP A 107 -17.33 9.36 0.03
CA TRP A 107 -18.59 10.11 -0.01
C TRP A 107 -18.95 10.52 -1.44
N TYR A 108 -17.98 10.95 -2.26
CA TYR A 108 -18.22 11.27 -3.66
C TYR A 108 -18.67 10.04 -4.44
N TRP A 109 -18.00 8.89 -4.28
CA TRP A 109 -18.41 7.65 -4.94
C TRP A 109 -19.83 7.23 -4.60
N MET A 110 -20.24 7.39 -3.33
CA MET A 110 -21.58 7.01 -2.87
C MET A 110 -22.68 7.98 -3.32
N ASN A 111 -22.37 9.26 -3.49
CA ASN A 111 -23.39 10.30 -3.69
C ASN A 111 -23.33 10.94 -5.09
N ASN A 112 -22.20 10.87 -5.78
CA ASN A 112 -21.94 11.54 -7.05
C ASN A 112 -22.25 13.05 -7.00
N ARG A 113 -21.75 13.71 -5.95
CA ARG A 113 -21.98 15.14 -5.64
C ARG A 113 -20.69 15.79 -5.18
N ASP A 114 -20.58 17.11 -5.28
CA ASP A 114 -19.37 17.87 -4.87
C ASP A 114 -19.46 18.45 -3.44
N THR A 115 -20.66 18.47 -2.84
CA THR A 115 -21.02 19.20 -1.62
C THR A 115 -21.58 18.26 -0.56
N TRP A 116 -21.05 18.32 0.67
CA TRP A 116 -21.49 17.47 1.78
C TRP A 116 -22.93 17.82 2.22
N GLU A 117 -23.91 17.31 1.50
CA GLU A 117 -25.34 17.54 1.73
C GLU A 117 -26.01 16.34 2.42
N LYS A 118 -27.21 16.57 2.95
CA LYS A 118 -28.00 15.52 3.61
C LYS A 118 -28.32 14.37 2.63
N PRO A 119 -28.49 13.12 3.12
CA PRO A 119 -28.82 11.98 2.27
C PRO A 119 -30.13 12.20 1.49
N GLY A 120 -30.09 11.96 0.17
CA GLY A 120 -31.23 12.02 -0.77
C GLY A 120 -30.93 11.15 -2.01
N ILE A 121 -31.84 11.09 -2.99
CA ILE A 121 -31.79 10.15 -4.15
C ILE A 121 -30.38 10.06 -4.76
N ARG A 122 -29.81 8.86 -4.75
CA ARG A 122 -28.39 8.57 -4.98
C ARG A 122 -28.15 8.04 -6.40
N ASN A 123 -27.57 8.84 -7.27
CA ASN A 123 -27.01 8.38 -8.56
C ASN A 123 -25.51 8.01 -8.41
N GLY A 124 -25.14 7.52 -7.22
CA GLY A 124 -23.80 7.08 -6.88
C GLY A 124 -23.67 5.56 -6.84
N MET A 125 -22.47 5.08 -6.55
CA MET A 125 -22.19 3.65 -6.40
C MET A 125 -22.85 3.14 -5.11
N PRO A 126 -23.61 2.03 -5.16
CA PRO A 126 -24.13 1.38 -3.96
C PRO A 126 -23.01 1.04 -2.97
N ALA A 127 -23.19 1.37 -1.69
CA ALA A 127 -22.17 1.19 -0.66
C ALA A 127 -21.65 -0.26 -0.57
N ASN A 128 -22.55 -1.24 -0.67
CA ASN A 128 -22.24 -2.67 -0.68
C ASN A 128 -21.48 -3.16 -1.94
N LYS A 129 -21.19 -2.26 -2.89
CA LYS A 129 -20.34 -2.46 -4.08
C LYS A 129 -19.05 -1.62 -4.03
N ILE A 130 -18.77 -0.93 -2.91
CA ILE A 130 -17.54 -0.16 -2.72
C ILE A 130 -16.60 -0.92 -1.79
N VAL A 131 -15.38 -1.15 -2.25
CA VAL A 131 -14.28 -1.73 -1.47
C VAL A 131 -13.22 -0.65 -1.23
N LEU A 132 -12.86 -0.43 0.03
CA LEU A 132 -11.89 0.60 0.44
C LEU A 132 -10.45 0.12 0.19
N GLY A 133 -9.64 0.89 -0.55
CA GLY A 133 -8.23 0.60 -0.76
C GLY A 133 -7.34 0.99 0.42
N LEU A 134 -6.54 0.04 0.90
CA LEU A 134 -5.56 0.21 1.97
C LEU A 134 -4.14 0.04 1.40
N GLY A 135 -3.26 1.00 1.68
CA GLY A 135 -1.86 0.95 1.27
C GLY A 135 -1.00 0.26 2.32
N THR A 136 -0.17 -0.71 1.91
CA THR A 136 0.90 -1.32 2.74
C THR A 136 2.26 -0.70 2.40
N TYR A 137 2.26 0.59 2.11
CA TYR A 137 3.41 1.39 1.72
C TYR A 137 3.22 2.81 2.23
N GLY A 138 4.24 3.65 2.04
CA GLY A 138 4.16 5.08 2.30
C GLY A 138 4.67 5.91 1.12
N ARG A 139 4.20 7.16 1.04
CA ARG A 139 4.79 8.18 0.18
C ARG A 139 5.80 9.00 0.97
N ALA A 140 6.98 9.14 0.39
CA ALA A 140 8.13 9.76 1.04
C ALA A 140 8.54 11.06 0.34
N PHE A 141 9.08 11.98 1.14
CA PHE A 141 9.49 13.32 0.74
C PHE A 141 10.86 13.62 1.32
N GLY A 142 11.65 14.41 0.61
CA GLY A 142 12.75 15.15 1.22
C GLY A 142 12.23 16.42 1.87
N LEU A 143 12.63 16.72 3.10
CA LEU A 143 12.33 17.98 3.77
C LEU A 143 13.33 19.05 3.35
N ALA A 144 12.84 20.22 2.91
CA ALA A 144 13.69 21.37 2.63
C ALA A 144 14.42 21.86 3.89
N ASN A 145 13.74 21.83 5.04
CA ASN A 145 14.31 22.09 6.35
C ASN A 145 13.88 20.98 7.34
N PRO A 146 14.80 20.12 7.81
CA PRO A 146 14.50 19.08 8.80
C PRO A 146 13.82 19.55 10.09
N ALA A 147 14.02 20.82 10.48
CA ALA A 147 13.34 21.40 11.64
C ALA A 147 11.83 21.64 11.40
N ASN A 148 11.39 21.71 10.14
CA ASN A 148 9.99 21.71 9.75
C ASN A 148 9.63 20.34 9.13
N ASN A 149 9.10 19.43 9.95
CA ASN A 149 8.89 18.03 9.61
C ASN A 149 7.41 17.60 9.71
N GLY A 150 6.50 18.56 9.82
CA GLY A 150 5.07 18.29 9.87
C GLY A 150 4.47 17.91 8.52
N LEU A 151 3.14 17.76 8.50
CA LEU A 151 2.35 17.86 7.27
C LEU A 151 2.48 19.29 6.72
N ASP A 152 2.36 19.43 5.40
CA ASP A 152 2.51 20.69 4.66
C ASP A 152 3.92 21.33 4.74
N ALA A 153 4.93 20.61 5.23
CA ALA A 153 6.31 21.06 5.22
C ALA A 153 6.86 21.13 3.79
N ALA A 154 7.65 22.15 3.49
CA ALA A 154 8.21 22.34 2.14
C ALA A 154 9.12 21.18 1.72
N ARG A 155 8.94 20.71 0.49
CA ARG A 155 9.72 19.60 -0.09
C ARG A 155 11.07 20.08 -0.63
N ASP A 156 12.11 19.29 -0.39
CA ASP A 156 13.39 19.37 -1.10
C ASP A 156 13.27 18.66 -2.46
N TYR A 157 13.55 19.38 -3.55
CA TYR A 157 13.53 18.81 -4.90
C TYR A 157 14.84 18.08 -5.27
N THR A 158 15.91 18.29 -4.50
CA THR A 158 17.24 17.72 -4.74
C THR A 158 17.48 16.41 -3.97
N PHE A 159 16.60 16.09 -3.02
CA PHE A 159 16.65 14.88 -2.23
C PHE A 159 15.26 14.28 -2.09
N THR A 160 15.11 12.99 -2.42
CA THR A 160 13.88 12.24 -2.17
C THR A 160 14.25 10.84 -1.70
N PRO A 161 13.70 10.34 -0.58
CA PRO A 161 13.99 8.99 -0.10
C PRO A 161 13.66 7.93 -1.16
N LYS A 162 14.56 6.97 -1.36
CA LYS A 162 14.41 5.86 -2.30
C LYS A 162 14.49 4.54 -1.55
N GLY A 163 13.49 3.69 -1.73
CA GLY A 163 13.50 2.36 -1.11
C GLY A 163 14.65 1.50 -1.65
N LYS A 164 15.30 0.75 -0.77
CA LYS A 164 16.40 -0.15 -1.13
C LYS A 164 15.90 -1.30 -2.01
N TYR A 165 14.72 -1.82 -1.71
CA TYR A 165 14.12 -2.98 -2.37
C TYR A 165 13.09 -2.55 -3.41
N THR A 166 12.23 -1.58 -3.08
CA THR A 166 11.26 -1.05 -4.05
C THR A 166 11.93 -0.27 -5.17
N GLY A 167 13.12 0.29 -4.93
CA GLY A 167 13.92 0.97 -5.94
C GLY A 167 13.28 2.26 -6.48
N ALA A 168 12.23 2.77 -5.83
CA ALA A 168 11.44 3.90 -6.30
C ALA A 168 11.63 5.12 -5.38
N GLU A 169 11.85 6.29 -5.98
CA GLU A 169 11.90 7.55 -5.23
C GLU A 169 10.51 7.96 -4.76
N GLY A 170 10.42 8.39 -3.50
CA GLY A 170 9.19 8.88 -2.89
C GLY A 170 8.20 7.76 -2.57
N PHE A 171 8.63 6.50 -2.60
CA PHE A 171 7.83 5.32 -2.33
C PHE A 171 8.64 4.34 -1.49
N LEU A 172 8.05 3.87 -0.38
CA LEU A 172 8.68 2.93 0.52
C LEU A 172 7.67 1.86 0.92
N ALA A 173 8.03 0.57 0.82
CA ALA A 173 7.20 -0.51 1.35
C ALA A 173 7.14 -0.44 2.89
N TYR A 174 6.10 -0.99 3.52
CA TYR A 174 5.97 -0.98 4.97
C TYR A 174 7.19 -1.60 5.67
N PHE A 175 7.70 -2.71 5.12
CA PHE A 175 8.89 -3.39 5.65
C PHE A 175 10.20 -2.59 5.49
N GLU A 176 10.23 -1.60 4.60
CA GLU A 176 11.35 -0.65 4.48
C GLU A 176 11.23 0.44 5.54
N ILE A 177 10.01 0.97 5.72
CA ILE A 177 9.72 2.07 6.65
C ILE A 177 10.06 1.69 8.08
N CYS A 178 9.66 0.51 8.54
CA CYS A 178 9.87 0.09 9.93
C CYS A 178 11.36 -0.04 10.32
N LYS A 179 12.27 -0.13 9.35
CA LYS A 179 13.73 -0.20 9.58
C LYS A 179 14.43 1.15 9.63
N LEU A 180 13.75 2.25 9.28
CA LEU A 180 14.40 3.56 9.15
C LEU A 180 14.73 4.22 10.49
N GLY A 181 14.14 3.73 11.59
CA GLY A 181 14.32 4.31 12.93
C GLY A 181 13.85 5.76 12.97
N LEU A 182 12.63 6.00 12.48
CA LEU A 182 12.02 7.32 12.37
C LEU A 182 11.50 7.80 13.73
N THR A 183 11.50 9.12 13.92
CA THR A 183 10.62 9.74 14.91
C THR A 183 9.21 9.73 14.34
N VAL A 184 8.28 9.02 14.98
CA VAL A 184 6.91 8.82 14.49
C VAL A 184 5.93 9.77 15.17
N VAL A 185 5.05 10.39 14.38
CA VAL A 185 3.98 11.28 14.83
C VAL A 185 2.63 10.68 14.49
N HIS A 186 1.91 10.21 15.51
CA HIS A 186 0.58 9.60 15.35
C HIS A 186 -0.57 10.62 15.41
N LYS A 187 -0.48 11.63 16.27
CA LYS A 187 -1.55 12.63 16.45
C LYS A 187 -1.40 13.75 15.43
N ASN A 188 -2.18 13.69 14.36
CA ASN A 188 -2.19 14.70 13.30
C ASN A 188 -3.53 14.67 12.54
N LYS A 189 -3.76 15.65 11.65
CA LYS A 189 -5.02 15.79 10.89
C LYS A 189 -5.27 14.70 9.85
N ALA A 190 -4.27 13.91 9.46
CA ALA A 190 -4.41 12.81 8.51
C ALA A 190 -4.96 11.53 9.16
N MET A 191 -5.01 11.46 10.51
CA MET A 191 -5.42 10.28 11.29
C MET A 191 -4.66 9.00 10.94
N ALA A 192 -3.41 9.16 10.48
CA ALA A 192 -2.46 8.09 10.14
C ALA A 192 -1.04 8.59 10.43
N PRO A 193 -0.10 7.70 10.78
CA PRO A 193 1.23 8.12 11.18
C PRO A 193 2.04 8.70 10.01
N TYR A 194 2.89 9.67 10.32
CA TYR A 194 4.07 9.93 9.51
C TYR A 194 5.32 9.80 10.38
N GLY A 195 6.45 9.53 9.75
CA GLY A 195 7.74 9.48 10.43
C GLY A 195 8.78 10.32 9.71
N TYR A 196 9.75 10.83 10.46
CA TYR A 196 10.84 11.62 9.91
C TYR A 196 12.19 11.29 10.55
N LYS A 197 13.28 11.54 9.80
CA LYS A 197 14.67 11.42 10.25
C LYS A 197 15.60 12.23 9.34
N GLY A 198 16.24 13.26 9.87
CA GLY A 198 17.00 14.22 9.05
C GLY A 198 16.09 14.81 7.97
N LYS A 199 16.50 14.72 6.70
CA LYS A 199 15.67 15.15 5.57
C LYS A 199 14.59 14.15 5.14
N THR A 200 14.59 12.91 5.65
CA THR A 200 13.59 11.91 5.27
C THR A 200 12.28 12.19 5.99
N TRP A 201 11.18 12.19 5.22
CA TRP A 201 9.81 12.20 5.74
C TRP A 201 9.00 11.14 4.99
N VAL A 202 8.13 10.39 5.68
CA VAL A 202 7.24 9.40 5.06
C VAL A 202 5.90 9.36 5.79
N GLY A 203 4.80 9.48 5.03
CA GLY A 203 3.44 9.22 5.51
C GLY A 203 3.02 7.82 5.08
N TYR A 204 2.55 7.02 6.03
CA TYR A 204 2.28 5.59 5.84
C TYR A 204 1.16 5.11 6.77
N ASP A 205 0.68 3.89 6.55
CA ASP A 205 -0.27 3.23 7.45
C ASP A 205 0.41 2.26 8.41
N ASP A 206 -0.10 2.22 9.63
CA ASP A 206 0.19 1.21 10.65
C ASP A 206 -1.10 0.43 11.01
N PRO A 207 -1.02 -0.65 11.80
CA PRO A 207 -2.21 -1.42 12.15
C PRO A 207 -3.34 -0.58 12.76
N ALA A 208 -3.01 0.40 13.62
CA ALA A 208 -3.99 1.22 14.33
C ALA A 208 -4.75 2.17 13.38
N SER A 209 -4.04 2.84 12.47
CA SER A 209 -4.62 3.73 11.47
C SER A 209 -5.49 2.98 10.44
N LEU A 210 -5.10 1.76 10.05
CA LEU A 210 -5.94 0.90 9.20
C LEU A 210 -7.26 0.53 9.88
N ILE A 211 -7.24 0.19 11.17
CA ILE A 211 -8.46 -0.12 11.94
C ILE A 211 -9.32 1.11 12.13
N TYR A 212 -8.71 2.26 12.41
CA TYR A 212 -9.44 3.52 12.48
C TYR A 212 -10.19 3.80 11.17
N LYS A 213 -9.57 3.59 10.01
CA LYS A 213 -10.23 3.71 8.70
C LYS A 213 -11.37 2.71 8.52
N ILE A 214 -11.20 1.48 8.98
CA ILE A 214 -12.27 0.48 8.92
C ILE A 214 -13.49 0.94 9.70
N ASP A 215 -13.33 1.39 10.94
CA ASP A 215 -14.45 1.85 11.75
C ASP A 215 -15.13 3.08 11.15
N ASN A 216 -14.34 4.09 10.80
CA ASN A 216 -14.86 5.40 10.41
C ASN A 216 -15.33 5.46 8.95
N ILE A 217 -14.97 4.48 8.12
CA ILE A 217 -15.27 4.49 6.69
C ILE A 217 -16.01 3.23 6.27
N VAL A 218 -15.44 2.05 6.50
CA VAL A 218 -16.05 0.79 6.05
C VAL A 218 -17.33 0.51 6.83
N LYS A 219 -17.26 0.43 8.17
CA LYS A 219 -18.42 0.10 9.01
C LYS A 219 -19.44 1.24 9.02
N LYS A 220 -18.99 2.49 9.22
CA LYS A 220 -19.87 3.67 9.25
C LYS A 220 -20.72 3.83 7.98
N ASN A 221 -20.16 3.53 6.81
CA ASN A 221 -20.86 3.66 5.53
C ASN A 221 -21.39 2.34 4.98
N GLN A 222 -21.24 1.23 5.72
CA GLN A 222 -21.67 -0.12 5.29
C GLN A 222 -21.06 -0.52 3.94
N LEU A 223 -19.76 -0.26 3.78
CA LEU A 223 -19.02 -0.63 2.57
C LEU A 223 -18.83 -2.15 2.48
N ARG A 224 -18.58 -2.65 1.27
CA ARG A 224 -18.40 -4.09 0.99
C ARG A 224 -17.23 -4.71 1.75
N GLY A 225 -16.15 -3.97 1.92
CA GLY A 225 -14.92 -4.48 2.54
C GLY A 225 -13.70 -3.63 2.19
N VAL A 226 -12.54 -4.26 2.20
CA VAL A 226 -11.23 -3.64 1.93
C VAL A 226 -10.44 -4.37 0.86
N MET A 227 -9.57 -3.65 0.16
CA MET A 227 -8.58 -4.14 -0.82
C MET A 227 -7.20 -3.65 -0.40
N TYR A 228 -6.14 -4.40 -0.72
CA TYR A 228 -4.76 -4.01 -0.41
C TYR A 228 -3.95 -3.69 -1.65
N TRP A 229 -3.15 -2.63 -1.55
CA TRP A 229 -2.02 -2.37 -2.42
C TRP A 229 -0.74 -2.28 -1.57
N ALA A 230 0.13 -3.28 -1.54
CA ALA A 230 -0.04 -4.63 -2.08
C ALA A 230 0.47 -5.69 -1.09
N ILE A 231 0.12 -6.95 -1.32
CA ILE A 231 0.45 -8.06 -0.41
C ILE A 231 1.96 -8.20 -0.15
N ASP A 232 2.79 -7.90 -1.16
CA ASP A 232 4.24 -7.98 -1.13
C ASP A 232 4.94 -6.78 -0.46
N LEU A 233 4.20 -5.71 -0.15
CA LEU A 233 4.74 -4.50 0.48
C LEU A 233 4.56 -4.47 2.00
N ASP A 234 3.69 -5.33 2.54
CA ASP A 234 3.63 -5.60 3.98
C ASP A 234 4.89 -6.35 4.45
N ASP A 235 5.12 -6.49 5.76
CA ASP A 235 6.16 -7.40 6.26
C ASP A 235 5.69 -8.85 6.16
N PHE A 236 5.58 -9.35 4.92
CA PHE A 236 5.09 -10.69 4.60
C PHE A 236 5.91 -11.80 5.28
N SER A 237 7.21 -11.57 5.48
CA SER A 237 8.12 -12.51 6.13
C SER A 237 8.02 -12.50 7.66
N GLY A 238 7.63 -11.36 8.23
CA GLY A 238 7.67 -11.07 9.66
C GLY A 238 9.08 -10.79 10.21
N ALA A 239 10.09 -10.71 9.34
CA ALA A 239 11.50 -10.58 9.70
C ALA A 239 11.99 -9.13 9.70
N HIS A 240 11.12 -8.14 9.55
CA HIS A 240 11.52 -6.75 9.30
C HIS A 240 11.03 -5.78 10.38
N CYS A 241 9.77 -5.92 10.79
CA CYS A 241 9.14 -4.97 11.71
C CYS A 241 8.97 -5.50 13.13
N GLY A 242 9.25 -6.80 13.37
CA GLY A 242 9.08 -7.42 14.69
C GLY A 242 7.62 -7.59 15.11
N GLN A 243 6.69 -7.57 14.15
CA GLN A 243 5.24 -7.61 14.38
C GLN A 243 4.58 -8.91 13.87
N GLY A 244 5.38 -9.90 13.47
CA GLY A 244 4.92 -11.14 12.85
C GLY A 244 4.64 -11.00 11.35
N LYS A 245 4.15 -12.07 10.72
CA LYS A 245 3.89 -12.12 9.27
C LYS A 245 2.67 -11.29 8.89
N TYR A 246 2.80 -10.50 7.82
CA TYR A 246 1.74 -9.63 7.30
C TYR A 246 1.09 -8.78 8.40
N PRO A 247 1.84 -7.97 9.16
CA PRO A 247 1.31 -7.31 10.34
C PRO A 247 0.15 -6.36 10.04
N LEU A 248 0.18 -5.66 8.90
CA LEU A 248 -0.92 -4.78 8.50
C LEU A 248 -2.16 -5.60 8.10
N MET A 249 -1.98 -6.54 7.17
CA MET A 249 -3.11 -7.32 6.65
C MET A 249 -3.72 -8.26 7.69
N SER A 250 -2.89 -8.86 8.55
CA SER A 250 -3.34 -9.75 9.63
C SER A 250 -4.11 -8.98 10.69
N ALA A 251 -3.70 -7.76 11.04
CA ALA A 251 -4.43 -6.93 12.00
C ALA A 251 -5.85 -6.64 11.51
N VAL A 252 -5.99 -6.20 10.26
CA VAL A 252 -7.29 -5.93 9.64
C VAL A 252 -8.11 -7.19 9.44
N LYS A 253 -7.51 -8.29 8.95
CA LYS A 253 -8.22 -9.57 8.77
C LYS A 253 -8.79 -10.03 10.10
N LYS A 254 -7.95 -10.10 11.14
CA LYS A 254 -8.38 -10.44 12.50
C LYS A 254 -9.52 -9.53 12.93
N TYR A 255 -9.39 -8.22 12.70
CA TYR A 255 -10.41 -7.28 13.11
C TYR A 255 -11.77 -7.50 12.44
N LEU A 256 -11.78 -7.70 11.13
CA LEU A 256 -12.99 -7.89 10.35
C LEU A 256 -13.64 -9.26 10.59
N THR A 257 -12.88 -10.30 10.91
CA THR A 257 -13.39 -11.67 11.04
C THR A 257 -13.68 -12.11 12.48
N SER A 258 -13.10 -11.46 13.49
CA SER A 258 -13.24 -11.89 14.89
C SER A 258 -14.35 -11.19 15.66
N GLY A 259 -14.91 -10.09 15.16
CA GLY A 259 -15.84 -9.25 15.91
C GLY A 259 -15.22 -8.58 17.16
N VAL A 260 -13.93 -8.74 17.42
CA VAL A 260 -13.20 -8.21 18.58
C VAL A 260 -12.20 -7.12 18.14
N GLN A 261 -12.15 -6.01 18.89
CA GLN A 261 -11.20 -4.91 18.70
C GLN A 261 -9.75 -5.38 18.93
N PRO A 262 -8.78 -5.09 18.03
CA PRO A 262 -7.40 -5.48 18.21
C PRO A 262 -6.78 -4.58 19.28
N THR A 263 -6.18 -5.20 20.29
CA THR A 263 -5.31 -4.51 21.24
C THR A 263 -3.91 -4.39 20.63
N PHE A 264 -3.42 -3.16 20.49
CA PHE A 264 -2.06 -2.90 20.01
C PHE A 264 -1.13 -2.57 21.19
N PRO A 265 0.07 -3.18 21.26
CA PRO A 265 1.10 -2.70 22.16
C PRO A 265 1.51 -1.29 21.73
N VAL A 266 1.24 -0.31 22.58
CA VAL A 266 1.73 1.07 22.39
C VAL A 266 3.23 1.04 22.58
N THR A 267 4.01 1.26 21.51
CA THR A 267 5.41 1.65 21.65
C THR A 267 5.44 3.09 22.19
N GLN A 268 5.30 3.25 23.50
CA GLN A 268 5.65 4.49 24.16
C GLN A 268 7.18 4.67 24.08
N PRO A 269 7.69 5.88 23.79
CA PRO A 269 9.08 6.20 24.08
C PRO A 269 9.35 5.95 25.58
N PRO A 270 10.57 5.53 25.98
CA PRO A 270 10.88 5.30 27.38
C PRO A 270 10.60 6.57 28.20
N LEU A 271 9.79 6.43 29.25
CA LEU A 271 9.69 7.43 30.31
C LEU A 271 11.08 7.59 30.95
N PRO A 272 11.57 8.82 31.19
CA PRO A 272 12.84 9.02 31.88
C PRO A 272 12.68 8.62 33.35
N GLY A 273 13.45 7.61 33.77
CA GLY A 273 13.82 7.39 35.16
C GLY A 273 12.92 6.47 35.98
N SER A 274 13.34 5.21 36.11
CA SER A 274 13.28 4.51 37.40
C SER A 274 14.35 3.41 37.41
N THR A 275 15.31 3.56 38.32
CA THR A 275 16.42 2.65 38.58
C THR A 275 15.92 1.33 39.16
N ALA A 276 16.18 0.22 38.48
CA ALA A 276 16.13 -1.11 39.07
C ALA A 276 17.33 -1.95 38.59
N ALA A 277 17.90 -2.70 39.53
CA ALA A 277 19.21 -3.35 39.48
C ALA A 277 19.37 -4.44 38.40
N PRO A 278 20.61 -4.71 37.92
CA PRO A 278 20.85 -5.68 36.85
C PRO A 278 20.72 -7.13 37.33
N PRO A 279 20.14 -8.04 36.53
CA PRO A 279 20.27 -9.47 36.78
C PRO A 279 21.61 -10.01 36.28
N VAL A 280 22.12 -10.96 37.06
CA VAL A 280 23.40 -11.66 36.93
C VAL A 280 23.52 -12.38 35.58
N VAL A 281 24.65 -12.16 34.91
CA VAL A 281 25.05 -12.85 33.67
C VAL A 281 25.82 -14.11 34.03
N THR A 282 25.34 -15.27 33.60
CA THR A 282 26.11 -16.52 33.60
C THR A 282 26.55 -16.82 32.17
N THR A 283 27.85 -16.69 31.91
CA THR A 283 28.50 -16.99 30.64
C THR A 283 28.81 -18.48 30.52
N GLN A 284 28.46 -19.10 29.39
CA GLN A 284 29.16 -20.30 28.90
C GLN A 284 29.67 -20.03 27.49
N ALA A 285 30.96 -20.34 27.30
CA ALA A 285 31.71 -20.19 26.07
C ALA A 285 31.59 -21.46 25.19
N PRO A 286 31.55 -21.33 23.86
CA PRO A 286 31.98 -22.40 22.97
C PRO A 286 33.46 -22.23 22.57
N GLN A 287 34.23 -23.29 22.79
CA GLN A 287 35.61 -23.47 22.29
C GLN A 287 35.62 -23.83 20.78
N PRO A 288 36.80 -23.76 20.11
CA PRO A 288 36.94 -23.60 18.67
C PRO A 288 37.05 -24.92 17.91
N THR A 289 36.67 -24.90 16.63
CA THR A 289 37.11 -25.88 15.64
C THR A 289 37.61 -25.20 14.36
N THR A 290 38.73 -25.74 13.90
CA THR A 290 39.70 -25.32 12.88
C THR A 290 39.21 -25.29 11.43
N PRO A 291 39.96 -24.65 10.51
CA PRO A 291 39.59 -24.48 9.11
C PRO A 291 39.97 -25.72 8.27
N GLY A 292 38.98 -26.31 7.60
CA GLY A 292 39.17 -27.33 6.58
C GLY A 292 39.01 -26.71 5.18
N GLY A 293 40.09 -26.73 4.41
CA GLY A 293 40.11 -26.35 3.00
C GLY A 293 39.79 -27.49 2.04
N GLY A 294 39.62 -27.13 0.77
CA GLY A 294 39.46 -28.00 -0.40
C GLY A 294 38.04 -27.91 -0.97
N GLY A 295 37.75 -27.51 -2.20
CA GLY A 295 38.56 -27.44 -3.42
C GLY A 295 37.83 -28.19 -4.53
N GLY A 296 37.39 -27.47 -5.57
CA GLY A 296 37.18 -28.00 -6.93
C GLY A 296 35.85 -28.70 -7.23
N GLY A 297 35.06 -28.08 -8.13
CA GLY A 297 33.90 -28.72 -8.76
C GLY A 297 32.96 -27.74 -9.43
N SER A 298 33.41 -27.04 -10.48
CA SER A 298 32.59 -26.18 -11.34
C SER A 298 31.61 -27.00 -12.18
N GLY A 299 30.62 -27.62 -11.54
CA GLY A 299 29.36 -28.03 -12.17
C GLY A 299 28.37 -26.90 -11.99
N GLY A 300 28.18 -26.07 -13.02
CA GLY A 300 27.36 -24.86 -12.90
C GLY A 300 25.94 -25.19 -12.43
N CYS A 301 25.54 -24.62 -11.29
CA CYS A 301 24.17 -24.60 -10.82
C CYS A 301 23.23 -24.13 -11.94
N LYS A 302 22.15 -24.87 -12.20
CA LYS A 302 21.14 -24.46 -13.18
C LYS A 302 19.73 -24.54 -12.62
N ALA A 303 18.87 -23.71 -13.18
CA ALA A 303 17.46 -23.74 -12.92
C ALA A 303 16.83 -25.04 -13.45
N ILE A 304 15.88 -25.60 -12.70
CA ILE A 304 15.14 -26.82 -13.05
C ILE A 304 13.62 -26.58 -12.95
N GLY A 305 12.85 -27.59 -13.37
CA GLY A 305 11.38 -27.52 -13.34
C GLY A 305 10.85 -26.47 -14.30
N ALA A 306 9.94 -25.62 -13.81
CA ALA A 306 9.31 -24.55 -14.60
C ALA A 306 10.31 -23.50 -15.14
N TRP A 307 11.54 -23.49 -14.64
CA TRP A 307 12.55 -22.49 -14.97
C TRP A 307 13.73 -23.04 -15.77
N ALA A 308 13.67 -24.31 -16.17
CA ALA A 308 14.72 -24.95 -16.95
C ALA A 308 14.99 -24.19 -18.27
N GLY A 309 16.25 -23.87 -18.53
CA GLY A 309 16.68 -23.14 -19.73
C GLY A 309 16.56 -21.62 -19.66
N ASN A 310 16.15 -21.05 -18.52
CA ASN A 310 16.13 -19.60 -18.33
C ASN A 310 17.51 -19.09 -17.84
N ALA A 311 18.24 -18.38 -18.70
CA ALA A 311 19.59 -17.88 -18.38
C ALA A 311 19.66 -16.96 -17.15
N ASN A 312 18.59 -16.17 -16.88
CA ASN A 312 18.54 -15.32 -15.69
C ASN A 312 18.33 -16.17 -14.42
N MET A 313 17.55 -17.24 -14.51
CA MET A 313 17.37 -18.16 -13.39
C MET A 313 18.59 -19.05 -13.16
N ASP A 314 19.31 -19.43 -14.22
CA ASP A 314 20.61 -20.10 -14.10
C ASP A 314 21.61 -19.22 -13.34
N ALA A 315 21.74 -17.94 -13.72
CA ALA A 315 22.61 -16.98 -13.02
C ALA A 315 22.18 -16.76 -11.56
N TRP A 316 20.86 -16.75 -11.31
CA TRP A 316 20.30 -16.67 -9.97
C TRP A 316 20.65 -17.92 -9.13
N CYS A 317 20.51 -19.13 -9.68
CA CYS A 317 20.87 -20.39 -9.01
C CYS A 317 22.36 -20.43 -8.67
N VAL A 318 23.25 -20.03 -9.59
CA VAL A 318 24.70 -19.93 -9.32
C VAL A 318 24.98 -19.02 -8.13
N SER A 319 24.37 -17.84 -8.11
CA SER A 319 24.64 -16.83 -7.08
C SER A 319 24.07 -17.21 -5.71
N ASN A 320 22.88 -17.80 -5.67
CA ASN A 320 22.16 -18.09 -4.43
C ASN A 320 22.57 -19.42 -3.80
N CYS A 321 22.87 -20.44 -4.61
CA CYS A 321 23.35 -21.72 -4.08
C CYS A 321 24.76 -21.60 -3.50
N ALA A 322 25.62 -20.71 -4.03
CA ALA A 322 26.94 -20.43 -3.47
C ALA A 322 26.91 -19.86 -2.03
N VAL A 323 25.77 -19.29 -1.61
CA VAL A 323 25.55 -18.76 -0.25
C VAL A 323 24.58 -19.61 0.57
N GLY A 324 24.34 -20.86 0.17
CA GLY A 324 23.51 -21.83 0.90
C GLY A 324 22.00 -21.73 0.66
N ASN A 325 21.54 -20.82 -0.21
CA ASN A 325 20.13 -20.67 -0.56
C ASN A 325 19.83 -21.41 -1.87
N CYS A 326 19.77 -22.74 -1.80
CA CYS A 326 19.56 -23.60 -2.97
C CYS A 326 18.26 -24.41 -2.86
N PRO A 327 17.11 -23.88 -3.31
CA PRO A 327 15.87 -24.64 -3.27
C PRO A 327 15.95 -25.82 -4.24
N ALA A 328 15.88 -27.04 -3.72
CA ALA A 328 15.99 -28.28 -4.51
C ALA A 328 14.87 -28.45 -5.56
N SER A 329 13.78 -27.69 -5.44
CA SER A 329 12.69 -27.63 -6.43
C SER A 329 12.96 -26.65 -7.59
N MET A 330 13.98 -25.79 -7.47
CA MET A 330 14.25 -24.71 -8.42
C MET A 330 15.66 -24.75 -9.00
N CYS A 331 16.65 -25.22 -8.24
CA CYS A 331 18.05 -25.24 -8.65
C CYS A 331 18.65 -26.63 -8.48
N LYS A 332 19.46 -27.04 -9.44
CA LYS A 332 20.31 -28.22 -9.35
C LYS A 332 21.77 -27.79 -9.45
N CYS A 333 22.45 -27.95 -8.32
CA CYS A 333 23.89 -27.90 -8.10
C CYS A 333 24.26 -29.26 -7.48
#